data_AF-A0A847BVL2-F1
#
_entry.id   AF-A0A847BVL2-F1
#
_cell.length_a   1.000
_cell.length_b   1.000
_cell.length_c   1.000
_cell.angle_alpha   90.00
_cell.angle_beta   90.00
_cell.angle_gamma   90.00
#
_symmetry.space_group_name_H-M   'P 1'
#
loop_
_entity.id
_entity.type
_entity.pdbx_description
1 polymer ?
#
loop_
_entity_poly.entity_id
_entity_poly.type
_entity_poly.pdbx_seq_one_letter_code
_entity_poly.pdbx_strand_id
1 'polypeptide(L)'
;LVNELLVMCENIRVKRLFLFLTNYFNHPWAKHIKKDNLELGVERMQVVKNGVFDNEFLITVPKQYHVRCSHASTWPPARMNTWPAW
;
A
#
# COMPACT_ATOMS: atom_id res chain seq x y z
N LEU A 1 -3.87 -1.64 -18.53
CA LEU A 1 -2.63 -2.19 -17.92
C LEU A 1 -2.68 -2.39 -16.40
N VAL A 2 -2.57 -1.38 -15.52
CA VAL A 2 -2.48 -1.63 -14.05
C VAL A 2 -3.68 -2.44 -13.52
N ASN A 3 -4.89 -2.13 -13.98
CA ASN A 3 -6.08 -2.91 -13.64
C ASN A 3 -5.97 -4.38 -14.09
N GLU A 4 -5.51 -4.65 -15.32
CA GLU A 4 -5.31 -6.03 -15.81
C GLU A 4 -4.27 -6.77 -14.97
N LEU A 5 -3.15 -6.12 -14.61
CA LEU A 5 -2.12 -6.73 -13.77
C LEU A 5 -2.68 -7.10 -12.38
N LEU A 6 -3.51 -6.24 -11.80
CA LEU A 6 -4.14 -6.51 -10.50
C LEU A 6 -5.21 -7.61 -10.58
N VAL A 7 -5.94 -7.72 -11.69
CA VAL A 7 -6.89 -8.81 -11.92
C VAL A 7 -6.15 -10.14 -12.08
N MET A 8 -5.11 -10.17 -12.91
CA MET A 8 -4.33 -11.38 -13.21
C MET A 8 -3.42 -11.84 -12.06
N CYS A 9 -3.08 -10.95 -11.13
CA CYS A 9 -2.28 -11.34 -9.97
C CYS A 9 -3.09 -12.33 -9.10
N GLU A 10 -2.55 -13.48 -8.76
CA GLU A 10 -3.24 -14.44 -7.87
C GLU A 10 -2.92 -14.17 -6.39
N ASN A 11 -1.90 -13.35 -6.12
CA ASN A 11 -1.44 -13.10 -4.77
C ASN A 11 -2.23 -11.98 -4.09
N ILE A 12 -3.22 -12.38 -3.29
CA ILE A 12 -4.05 -11.47 -2.48
C ILE A 12 -3.21 -10.56 -1.57
N ARG A 13 -2.05 -11.03 -1.06
CA ARG A 13 -1.15 -10.23 -0.21
C ARG A 13 -0.66 -9.01 -0.98
N VAL A 14 -0.23 -9.22 -2.22
CA VAL A 14 0.35 -8.17 -3.08
C VAL A 14 -0.72 -7.18 -3.50
N LYS A 15 -1.93 -7.63 -3.89
CA LYS A 15 -3.03 -6.72 -4.25
C LYS A 15 -3.37 -5.77 -3.12
N ARG A 16 -3.57 -6.30 -1.90
CA ARG A 16 -3.90 -5.51 -0.71
C ARG A 16 -2.80 -4.54 -0.34
N LEU A 17 -1.54 -4.99 -0.34
CA LEU A 17 -0.40 -4.13 -0.04
C LEU A 17 -0.25 -3.01 -1.07
N PHE A 18 -0.39 -3.34 -2.35
CA PHE A 18 -0.34 -2.36 -3.43
C PHE A 18 -1.42 -1.30 -3.27
N LEU A 19 -2.68 -1.73 -3.08
CA LEU A 19 -3.80 -0.80 -2.88
C LEU A 19 -3.60 0.08 -1.63
N PHE A 20 -3.15 -0.51 -0.53
CA PHE A 20 -2.79 0.23 0.68
C PHE A 20 -1.77 1.33 0.40
N LEU A 21 -0.67 1.00 -0.29
CA LEU A 21 0.38 1.98 -0.61
C LEU A 21 -0.14 3.06 -1.57
N THR A 22 -0.94 2.69 -2.57
CA THR A 22 -1.53 3.69 -3.48
C THR A 22 -2.45 4.67 -2.76
N ASN A 23 -3.20 4.20 -1.76
CA ASN A 23 -4.04 5.03 -0.91
C ASN A 23 -3.19 5.92 0.01
N TYR A 24 -2.17 5.35 0.65
CA TYR A 24 -1.27 6.06 1.57
C TYR A 24 -0.53 7.21 0.89
N PHE A 25 0.04 6.99 -0.29
CA PHE A 25 0.75 8.03 -1.05
C PHE A 25 -0.18 8.95 -1.87
N ASN A 26 -1.48 8.67 -1.87
CA ASN A 26 -2.50 9.43 -2.59
C ASN A 26 -2.13 9.70 -4.07
N HIS A 27 -1.68 8.65 -4.77
CA HIS A 27 -1.26 8.81 -6.17
C HIS A 27 -2.45 9.25 -7.04
N PRO A 28 -2.33 10.30 -7.90
CA PRO A 28 -3.45 10.80 -8.70
C PRO A 28 -4.10 9.76 -9.63
N TRP A 29 -3.32 8.77 -10.06
CA TRP A 29 -3.79 7.69 -10.94
C TRP A 29 -4.52 6.58 -10.18
N ALA A 30 -4.39 6.51 -8.84
CA ALA A 30 -5.05 5.48 -8.02
C ALA A 30 -6.57 5.54 -8.13
N LYS A 31 -7.15 6.72 -8.40
CA LYS A 31 -8.59 6.91 -8.68
C LYS A 31 -9.09 6.15 -9.92
N HIS A 32 -8.20 5.71 -10.81
CA HIS A 32 -8.54 4.94 -12.00
C HIS A 32 -8.47 3.43 -11.78
N ILE A 33 -8.13 2.98 -10.56
CA ILE A 33 -8.14 1.56 -10.20
C ILE A 33 -9.59 1.12 -9.94
N LYS A 34 -10.06 0.11 -10.67
CA LYS A 34 -11.41 -0.44 -10.52
C LYS A 34 -11.41 -1.53 -9.46
N LYS A 35 -11.72 -1.16 -8.21
CA LYS A 35 -11.73 -2.09 -7.06
C LYS A 35 -12.80 -3.17 -7.16
N ASP A 36 -13.91 -2.92 -7.85
CA ASP A 36 -15.05 -3.84 -7.95
C ASP A 36 -14.70 -5.19 -8.60
N ASN A 37 -13.70 -5.21 -9.49
CA ASN A 37 -13.25 -6.42 -10.18
C ASN A 37 -12.08 -7.12 -9.46
N LEU A 38 -11.65 -6.62 -8.30
CA LEU A 38 -10.49 -7.15 -7.59
C LEU A 38 -10.93 -8.07 -6.46
N GLU A 39 -10.52 -9.33 -6.53
CA GLU A 39 -10.60 -10.24 -5.40
C GLU A 39 -9.55 -9.86 -4.36
N LEU A 40 -10.02 -9.27 -3.25
CA LEU A 40 -9.18 -8.92 -2.10
C LEU A 40 -9.29 -9.94 -0.97
N GLY A 41 -10.22 -10.90 -1.02
CA GLY A 41 -10.45 -11.85 0.08
C GLY A 41 -10.93 -11.18 1.38
N VAL A 42 -11.34 -11.99 2.36
CA VAL A 42 -11.98 -11.52 3.60
C VAL A 42 -11.13 -11.79 4.85
N GLU A 43 -10.08 -12.59 4.71
CA GLU A 43 -9.27 -12.98 5.86
C GLU A 43 -8.30 -11.89 6.28
N ARG A 44 -7.96 -11.85 7.57
CA ARG A 44 -6.93 -10.95 8.10
C ARG A 44 -5.57 -11.54 7.82
N MET A 45 -4.63 -10.71 7.36
CA MET A 45 -3.31 -11.21 6.98
C MET A 45 -2.17 -10.39 7.56
N GLN A 46 -1.22 -11.07 8.17
CA GLN A 46 -0.04 -10.43 8.73
C GLN A 46 1.03 -10.27 7.65
N VAL A 47 1.35 -9.04 7.26
CA VAL A 47 2.47 -8.74 6.34
C VAL A 47 3.74 -8.45 7.14
N VAL A 48 3.63 -7.77 8.28
CA VAL A 48 4.75 -7.42 9.15
C VAL A 48 4.45 -7.79 10.61
N LYS A 49 5.44 -8.35 11.31
CA LYS A 49 5.41 -8.61 12.76
C LYS A 49 5.44 -7.28 13.53
N ASN A 50 4.66 -7.15 14.60
CA ASN A 50 4.56 -5.93 15.43
C ASN A 50 4.11 -4.66 14.67
N GLY A 51 3.40 -4.84 13.55
CA GLY A 51 2.73 -3.76 12.83
C GLY A 51 1.40 -3.33 13.45
N VAL A 52 0.73 -2.36 12.82
CA VAL A 52 -0.66 -1.99 13.10
C VAL A 52 -1.55 -2.67 12.08
N PHE A 53 -2.71 -3.16 12.52
CA PHE A 53 -3.69 -3.74 11.62
C PHE A 53 -4.50 -2.64 10.92
N ASP A 54 -4.53 -2.68 9.59
CA ASP A 54 -5.35 -1.83 8.74
C ASP A 54 -6.69 -2.52 8.45
N ASN A 55 -7.79 -1.86 8.80
CA ASN A 55 -9.14 -2.40 8.65
C ASN A 55 -9.66 -2.30 7.21
N GLU A 56 -9.14 -1.39 6.37
CA GLU A 56 -9.61 -1.21 4.98
C GLU A 56 -9.11 -2.36 4.09
N PHE A 57 -7.84 -2.74 4.25
CA PHE A 57 -7.20 -3.78 3.44
C PHE A 57 -6.96 -5.10 4.19
N LEU A 58 -7.35 -5.17 5.47
CA LEU A 58 -7.23 -6.36 6.32
C LEU A 58 -5.80 -6.91 6.39
N ILE A 59 -4.81 -6.01 6.46
CA ILE A 59 -3.38 -6.34 6.52
C ILE A 59 -2.69 -5.68 7.72
N THR A 60 -1.62 -6.28 8.23
CA THR A 60 -0.73 -5.58 9.16
C THR A 60 0.32 -4.76 8.42
N VAL A 61 0.45 -3.47 8.76
CA VAL A 61 1.40 -2.54 8.15
C VAL A 61 2.36 -1.99 9.21
N PRO A 62 3.60 -1.61 8.86
CA PRO A 62 4.51 -0.96 9.79
C PRO A 62 3.88 0.30 10.41
N LYS A 63 4.11 0.52 11.72
CA LYS A 63 3.52 1.63 12.49
C LYS A 63 3.69 3.00 11.82
N GLN A 64 4.82 3.23 11.16
CA GLN A 64 5.13 4.46 10.42
C GLN A 64 4.10 4.83 9.34
N TYR A 65 3.40 3.84 8.76
CA TYR A 65 2.38 4.07 7.73
C TYR A 65 0.96 4.23 8.29
N HIS A 66 0.74 3.94 9.58
CA HIS A 66 -0.57 4.10 10.22
C HIS A 66 -0.75 5.50 10.84
N VAL A 67 0.34 6.22 11.10
CA VAL A 67 0.28 7.59 11.62
C VAL A 67 -0.32 8.49 10.55
N ARG A 68 -1.60 8.83 10.67
CA ARG A 68 -2.20 9.90 9.86
C ARG A 68 -1.46 11.19 10.23
N CYS A 69 -0.71 11.73 9.27
CA CYS A 69 -0.01 13.01 9.42
C CYS A 69 -0.94 14.09 9.96
N SER A 70 -0.86 14.35 11.27
CA SER A 70 -1.40 15.57 11.88
C SER A 70 -0.32 16.65 11.95
N HIS A 71 0.95 16.28 11.79
CA HIS A 71 2.07 17.20 11.71
C HIS A 71 3.05 16.68 10.65
N ALA A 72 3.06 17.36 9.51
CA ALA A 72 4.12 17.23 8.52
C ALA A 72 5.43 17.76 9.13
N SER A 73 6.16 16.93 9.88
CA SER A 73 7.52 17.28 10.32
C SER A 73 8.27 16.04 10.78
N THR A 74 8.71 15.23 9.82
CA THR A 74 9.93 14.39 9.80
C THR A 74 9.74 13.16 8.92
N TRP A 75 9.46 13.41 7.64
CA TRP A 75 10.08 12.65 6.56
C TRP A 75 11.12 13.58 5.94
N PRO A 76 12.33 13.10 5.57
CA PRO A 76 13.35 14.00 5.07
C PRO A 76 12.87 14.62 3.76
N PRO A 77 12.85 15.96 3.62
CA PRO A 77 12.87 16.55 2.30
C PRO A 77 14.27 16.31 1.73
N ALA A 78 14.32 15.98 0.46
CA ALA A 78 15.50 15.83 -0.40
C ALA A 78 16.05 14.40 -0.60
N ARG A 79 16.07 14.08 -1.90
CA ARG A 79 17.04 13.23 -2.62
C ARG A 79 16.58 11.82 -2.98
N MET A 80 15.67 11.77 -3.94
CA MET A 80 15.51 10.65 -4.87
C MET A 80 16.72 10.59 -5.82
N ASN A 81 17.93 10.39 -5.29
CA ASN A 81 19.16 10.20 -6.07
C ASN A 81 20.31 9.76 -5.16
N THR A 82 20.20 8.53 -4.66
CA THR A 82 21.34 7.62 -4.47
C THR A 82 20.81 6.18 -4.59
N TRP A 83 20.69 5.69 -5.81
CA TRP A 83 20.80 4.25 -6.03
C TRP A 83 22.27 3.88 -5.75
N PRO A 84 22.59 2.81 -5.00
CA PRO A 84 23.93 2.27 -5.07
C PRO A 84 24.11 1.70 -6.48
N ALA A 85 25.14 2.17 -7.17
CA ALA A 85 25.59 1.56 -8.41
C ALA A 85 26.34 0.26 -8.08
N TRP A 86 25.59 -0.81 -7.78
CA TRP A 86 26.04 -2.20 -7.89
C TRP A 86 24.83 -3.13 -7.94
#